data_AF-A0AAU6F3Z9-F1
#
_entry.id   AF-A0AAU6F3Z9-F1
#
_cell.length_a   1.000
_cell.length_b   1.000
_cell.length_c   1.000
_cell.angle_alpha   90.00
_cell.angle_beta   90.00
_cell.angle_gamma   90.00
#
_symmetry.space_group_name_H-M   'P 1'
#
loop_
_entity.id
_entity.type
_entity.pdbx_description
1 polymer ?
#
loop_
_entity_poly.entity_id
_entity_poly.type
_entity_poly.pdbx_seq_one_letter_code
_entity_poly.pdbx_strand_id
1 'polypeptide(L)'
;MCSVLGHDISVSELRDIAVESELIEFEPEHELSVRFTWEHTARDLRLQTPADVFGEVQHETVRRLLTGWDDPTTASYGARALPAHAAAGHCFEEFLNVPYAVAMCRREPLLEGLRAAFPDTVQGGSRAADLHYVSAQETVFSSHADWVAFLHHNAMCWGDTERAEALAAGAGPLPWTTVWAMQRPGGSPMAPHVWTGRIEELNADPDGIHVISTNEDGSELIWDAADGQLCDADAQTSSVRTESPAPVAQWRAEADWNQVVVHENADTGTERVLPAPRSEAAVGVGEVVVVGSPTGLYAVTVGAPETAPKSPLQALPYIGPTARITPRPFDERCRRPSPSRLGELFGADHVHTLGADRIPSGITHQDTRDHLSHTGFPAVAGFYSLQTENLTESGLVETPWQGTHSSEIPLGDGPFYRLGHWIGGILLLDGSTGRVLRRTTPNAVDADRPGDPLAATTLSRFTAMIALQWQYMLAYTQSTGIDSEDLLTELRSWLSAIDPVAVANRSWQHVLDSENFPYL
;
A
#
# COMPACT_ATOMS: atom_id res chain seq x y z
N MET A 1 25.60 -16.49 -22.36
CA MET A 1 26.23 -15.72 -21.27
C MET A 1 27.57 -15.09 -21.66
N CYS A 2 28.60 -15.85 -22.07
CA CYS A 2 29.90 -15.27 -22.47
C CYS A 2 29.75 -14.19 -23.55
N SER A 3 28.99 -14.48 -24.62
CA SER A 3 28.66 -13.51 -25.66
C SER A 3 27.85 -12.31 -25.13
N VAL A 4 26.86 -12.56 -24.26
CA VAL A 4 26.09 -11.51 -23.57
C VAL A 4 27.02 -10.57 -22.81
N LEU A 5 28.06 -11.10 -22.13
CA LEU A 5 29.12 -10.38 -21.43
C LEU A 5 30.23 -9.81 -22.35
N GLY A 6 30.08 -9.95 -23.68
CA GLY A 6 30.98 -9.34 -24.66
C GLY A 6 32.25 -10.15 -24.90
N HIS A 7 32.26 -11.40 -24.47
CA HIS A 7 33.30 -12.36 -24.77
C HIS A 7 32.87 -13.23 -25.95
N ASP A 8 33.53 -13.04 -27.08
CA ASP A 8 33.35 -13.87 -28.28
C ASP A 8 34.14 -15.18 -28.08
N ILE A 9 33.54 -16.11 -27.33
CA ILE A 9 34.08 -17.45 -27.10
C ILE A 9 33.15 -18.43 -27.81
N SER A 10 33.70 -19.13 -28.79
CA SER A 10 32.98 -20.19 -29.50
C SER A 10 32.69 -21.39 -28.60
N VAL A 11 31.69 -22.19 -28.96
CA VAL A 11 31.38 -23.44 -28.24
C VAL A 11 32.57 -24.40 -28.23
N SER A 12 33.36 -24.43 -29.32
CA SER A 12 34.60 -25.21 -29.39
C SER A 12 35.65 -24.72 -28.39
N GLU A 13 35.86 -23.40 -28.28
CA GLU A 13 36.83 -22.85 -27.32
C GLU A 13 36.38 -23.08 -25.87
N LEU A 14 35.08 -22.94 -25.58
CA LEU A 14 34.54 -23.30 -24.26
C LEU A 14 34.75 -24.79 -23.93
N ARG A 15 34.61 -25.66 -24.93
CA ARG A 15 34.86 -27.10 -24.77
C ARG A 15 36.33 -27.39 -24.50
N ASP A 16 37.24 -26.73 -25.22
CA ASP A 16 38.68 -26.89 -25.00
C ASP A 16 39.07 -26.41 -23.58
N ILE A 17 38.54 -25.26 -23.14
CA ILE A 17 38.75 -24.76 -21.76
C ILE A 17 38.21 -25.76 -20.73
N ALA A 18 37.03 -26.35 -20.96
CA ALA A 18 36.46 -27.32 -20.03
C ALA A 18 37.23 -28.65 -19.99
N VAL A 19 37.83 -29.08 -21.10
CA VAL A 19 38.70 -30.28 -21.13
C VAL A 19 40.02 -30.03 -20.39
N GLU A 20 40.55 -28.80 -20.47
CA GLU A 20 41.82 -28.43 -19.84
C GLU A 20 41.67 -27.97 -18.37
N SER A 21 40.44 -27.75 -17.90
CA SER A 21 40.15 -27.21 -16.57
C SER A 21 39.63 -28.28 -15.62
N GLU A 22 40.14 -28.30 -14.38
CA GLU A 22 39.55 -29.10 -13.30
C GLU A 22 38.32 -28.42 -12.67
N LEU A 23 38.06 -27.14 -13.00
CA LEU A 23 37.07 -26.31 -12.32
C LEU A 23 35.69 -26.36 -12.97
N ILE A 24 35.62 -26.58 -14.28
CA ILE A 24 34.37 -26.58 -15.04
C ILE A 24 34.26 -27.84 -15.88
N GLU A 25 33.04 -28.32 -16.07
CA GLU A 25 32.74 -29.45 -16.94
C GLU A 25 31.55 -29.13 -17.85
N PHE A 26 31.49 -29.86 -18.96
CA PHE A 26 30.43 -29.71 -19.95
C PHE A 26 29.19 -30.52 -19.53
N GLU A 27 28.01 -29.94 -19.66
CA GLU A 27 26.78 -30.62 -19.30
C GLU A 27 26.39 -31.65 -20.38
N PRO A 28 26.32 -32.96 -20.06
CA PRO A 28 26.12 -33.99 -21.08
C PRO A 28 24.77 -33.89 -21.80
N GLU A 29 23.76 -33.32 -21.13
CA GLU A 29 22.39 -33.22 -21.64
C GLU A 29 22.14 -31.92 -22.43
N HIS A 30 23.07 -30.97 -22.39
CA HIS A 30 22.92 -29.65 -22.99
C HIS A 30 24.24 -29.23 -23.67
N GLU A 31 24.33 -29.39 -24.99
CA GLU A 31 25.56 -29.15 -25.78
C GLU A 31 26.04 -27.68 -25.83
N LEU A 32 25.50 -26.80 -24.98
CA LEU A 32 25.82 -25.38 -24.95
C LEU A 32 26.09 -24.86 -23.52
N SER A 33 26.05 -25.71 -22.48
CA SER A 33 26.27 -25.31 -21.09
C SER A 33 27.55 -25.90 -20.50
N VAL A 34 28.27 -25.04 -19.79
CA VAL A 34 29.36 -25.41 -18.88
C VAL A 34 28.90 -25.09 -17.45
N ARG A 35 29.26 -25.94 -16.50
CA ARG A 35 29.02 -25.71 -15.07
C ARG A 35 30.28 -25.96 -14.28
N PHE A 36 30.36 -25.44 -13.06
CA PHE A 36 31.43 -25.85 -12.16
C PHE A 36 31.33 -27.34 -11.86
N THR A 37 32.47 -28.02 -11.87
CA THR A 37 32.57 -29.44 -11.48
C THR A 37 32.05 -29.63 -10.06
N TRP A 38 32.37 -28.67 -9.18
CA TRP A 38 31.90 -28.64 -7.81
C TRP A 38 31.42 -27.25 -7.39
N GLU A 39 30.23 -27.18 -6.77
CA GLU A 39 29.69 -25.90 -6.31
C GLU A 39 30.53 -25.24 -5.21
N HIS A 40 31.25 -26.02 -4.40
CA HIS A 40 32.15 -25.45 -3.39
C HIS A 40 33.28 -24.63 -4.03
N THR A 41 33.80 -25.08 -5.18
CA THR A 41 34.80 -24.34 -5.95
C THR A 41 34.27 -23.00 -6.45
N ALA A 42 33.04 -23.01 -6.99
CA ALA A 42 32.36 -21.78 -7.40
C ALA A 42 32.18 -20.81 -6.23
N ARG A 43 31.78 -21.34 -5.06
CA ARG A 43 31.63 -20.57 -3.83
C ARG A 43 32.97 -19.99 -3.35
N ASP A 44 34.05 -20.77 -3.35
CA ASP A 44 35.37 -20.33 -2.91
C ASP A 44 35.91 -19.21 -3.80
N LEU A 45 35.74 -19.32 -5.12
CA LEU A 45 36.09 -18.26 -6.07
C LEU A 45 35.30 -16.97 -5.82
N ARG A 46 33.98 -17.08 -5.56
CA ARG A 46 33.16 -15.92 -5.17
C ARG A 46 33.65 -15.27 -3.87
N LEU A 47 34.03 -16.07 -2.86
CA LEU A 47 34.53 -15.57 -1.58
C LEU A 47 35.92 -14.92 -1.68
N GLN A 48 36.75 -15.35 -2.64
CA GLN A 48 38.08 -14.77 -2.88
C GLN A 48 38.03 -13.51 -3.77
N THR A 49 36.92 -13.27 -4.47
CA THR A 49 36.74 -12.09 -5.31
C THR A 49 36.39 -10.87 -4.44
N PRO A 50 37.07 -9.72 -4.60
CA PRO A 50 36.67 -8.48 -3.91
C PRO A 50 35.20 -8.15 -4.16
N ALA A 51 34.48 -7.78 -3.10
CA ALA A 51 33.02 -7.62 -3.14
C ALA A 51 32.57 -6.51 -4.10
N ASP A 52 33.34 -5.44 -4.20
CA ASP A 52 33.15 -4.34 -5.15
C ASP A 52 33.27 -4.82 -6.60
N VAL A 53 34.35 -5.54 -6.91
CA VAL A 53 34.58 -6.11 -8.25
C VAL A 53 33.49 -7.12 -8.60
N PHE A 54 33.10 -7.96 -7.65
CA PHE A 54 32.00 -8.91 -7.85
C PHE A 54 30.70 -8.16 -8.16
N GLY A 55 30.33 -7.17 -7.36
CA GLY A 55 29.12 -6.36 -7.54
C GLY A 55 29.08 -5.65 -8.89
N GLU A 56 30.18 -5.04 -9.33
CA GLU A 56 30.27 -4.39 -10.65
C GLU A 56 30.02 -5.37 -11.80
N VAL A 57 30.61 -6.57 -11.75
CA VAL A 57 30.39 -7.61 -12.76
C VAL A 57 28.93 -8.08 -12.76
N GLN A 58 28.30 -8.23 -11.58
CA GLN A 58 26.89 -8.61 -11.50
C GLN A 58 25.97 -7.51 -12.05
N HIS A 59 26.24 -6.24 -11.73
CA HIS A 59 25.49 -5.10 -12.27
C HIS A 59 25.58 -5.04 -13.81
N GLU A 60 26.78 -5.21 -14.38
CA GLU A 60 26.95 -5.23 -15.83
C GLU A 60 26.26 -6.44 -16.48
N THR A 61 26.22 -7.58 -15.77
CA THR A 61 25.46 -8.76 -16.20
C THR A 61 23.97 -8.46 -16.28
N VAL A 62 23.40 -7.78 -15.27
CA VAL A 62 21.99 -7.32 -15.28
C VAL A 62 21.74 -6.45 -16.50
N ARG A 63 22.57 -5.41 -16.71
CA ARG A 63 22.41 -4.47 -17.83
C ARG A 63 22.35 -5.17 -19.19
N ARG A 64 23.20 -6.19 -19.38
CA ARG A 64 23.27 -6.95 -20.64
C ARG A 64 22.11 -7.94 -20.79
N LEU A 65 21.71 -8.60 -19.71
CA LEU A 65 20.54 -9.49 -19.70
C LEU A 65 19.25 -8.73 -20.01
N LEU A 66 19.10 -7.50 -19.51
CA LEU A 66 17.95 -6.63 -19.81
C LEU A 66 17.78 -6.33 -21.31
N THR A 67 18.84 -6.42 -22.11
CA THR A 67 18.82 -6.19 -23.55
C THR A 67 18.85 -7.46 -24.40
N GLY A 68 18.95 -8.64 -23.78
CA GLY A 68 19.27 -9.92 -24.45
C GLY A 68 18.10 -10.91 -24.54
N TRP A 69 16.86 -10.46 -24.35
CA TRP A 69 15.69 -11.34 -24.25
C TRP A 69 15.23 -11.98 -25.57
N ASP A 70 15.71 -11.51 -26.71
CA ASP A 70 15.34 -12.05 -28.03
C ASP A 70 15.80 -13.51 -28.25
N ASP A 71 16.85 -13.94 -27.54
CA ASP A 71 17.37 -15.31 -27.58
C ASP A 71 16.67 -16.20 -26.52
N PRO A 72 15.99 -17.30 -26.91
CA PRO A 72 15.25 -18.15 -25.99
C PRO A 72 16.09 -18.74 -24.85
N THR A 73 17.37 -19.04 -25.10
CA THR A 73 18.29 -19.58 -24.08
C THR A 73 18.64 -18.52 -23.06
N THR A 74 18.96 -17.31 -23.51
CA THR A 74 19.23 -16.15 -22.66
C THR A 74 17.98 -15.75 -21.89
N ALA A 75 16.79 -15.81 -22.48
CA ALA A 75 15.53 -15.56 -21.80
C ALA A 75 15.25 -16.59 -20.69
N SER A 76 15.44 -17.89 -20.98
CA SER A 76 15.27 -18.94 -19.97
C SER A 76 16.25 -18.83 -18.80
N TYR A 77 17.48 -18.38 -19.08
CA TYR A 77 18.46 -18.08 -18.04
C TYR A 77 18.06 -16.84 -17.24
N GLY A 78 17.77 -15.73 -17.91
CA GLY A 78 17.39 -14.45 -17.31
C GLY A 78 16.18 -14.62 -16.38
N ALA A 79 15.16 -15.35 -16.82
CA ALA A 79 13.96 -15.64 -16.04
C ALA A 79 14.24 -16.31 -14.67
N ARG A 80 15.39 -16.96 -14.51
CA ARG A 80 15.80 -17.66 -13.27
C ARG A 80 16.93 -16.97 -12.52
N ALA A 81 17.80 -16.25 -13.22
CA ALA A 81 19.06 -15.76 -12.65
C ALA A 81 19.11 -14.24 -12.51
N LEU A 82 18.31 -13.49 -13.29
CA LEU A 82 18.36 -12.02 -13.26
C LEU A 82 18.11 -11.43 -11.86
N PRO A 83 17.14 -11.91 -11.06
CA PRO A 83 16.95 -11.41 -9.70
C PRO A 83 18.18 -11.61 -8.79
N ALA A 84 18.87 -12.74 -8.91
CA ALA A 84 20.08 -13.02 -8.14
C ALA A 84 21.25 -12.13 -8.56
N HIS A 85 21.41 -11.88 -9.87
CA HIS A 85 22.39 -10.91 -10.36
C HIS A 85 22.09 -9.50 -9.88
N ALA A 86 20.82 -9.08 -9.90
CA ALA A 86 20.42 -7.75 -9.44
C ALA A 86 20.64 -7.56 -7.93
N ALA A 87 20.39 -8.60 -7.13
CA ALA A 87 20.69 -8.61 -5.71
C ALA A 87 22.19 -8.49 -5.44
N ALA A 88 22.98 -9.33 -6.10
CA ALA A 88 24.43 -9.35 -5.93
C ALA A 88 25.14 -8.11 -6.50
N GLY A 89 24.54 -7.45 -7.50
CA GLY A 89 25.02 -6.19 -8.08
C GLY A 89 24.46 -4.93 -7.44
N HIS A 90 23.79 -5.05 -6.28
CA HIS A 90 23.18 -3.93 -5.55
C HIS A 90 22.24 -3.04 -6.38
N CYS A 91 21.60 -3.60 -7.40
CA CYS A 91 20.69 -2.90 -8.32
C CYS A 91 19.30 -3.57 -8.37
N PHE A 92 18.92 -4.30 -7.31
CA PHE A 92 17.63 -5.01 -7.25
C PHE A 92 16.43 -4.06 -7.39
N GLU A 93 16.45 -2.92 -6.71
CA GLU A 93 15.38 -1.92 -6.83
C GLU A 93 15.30 -1.32 -8.25
N GLU A 94 16.45 -1.03 -8.88
CA GLU A 94 16.49 -0.56 -10.27
C GLU A 94 15.90 -1.61 -11.23
N PHE A 95 16.24 -2.88 -11.02
CA PHE A 95 15.66 -4.00 -11.76
C PHE A 95 14.14 -4.11 -11.57
N LEU A 96 13.63 -3.98 -10.34
CA LEU A 96 12.18 -4.02 -10.08
C LEU A 96 11.43 -2.87 -10.77
N ASN A 97 12.12 -1.76 -11.09
CA ASN A 97 11.58 -0.65 -11.85
C ASN A 97 11.51 -0.92 -13.37
N VAL A 98 11.93 -2.09 -13.86
CA VAL A 98 11.80 -2.52 -15.27
C VAL A 98 10.67 -3.57 -15.39
N PRO A 99 9.42 -3.17 -15.67
CA PRO A 99 8.26 -4.07 -15.55
C PRO A 99 8.34 -5.28 -16.47
N TYR A 100 8.78 -5.08 -17.72
CA TYR A 100 8.96 -6.17 -18.69
C TYR A 100 9.91 -7.25 -18.16
N ALA A 101 11.04 -6.87 -17.55
CA ALA A 101 12.01 -7.81 -17.00
C ALA A 101 11.45 -8.56 -15.78
N VAL A 102 10.67 -7.87 -14.94
CA VAL A 102 9.97 -8.48 -13.81
C VAL A 102 8.95 -9.51 -14.30
N ALA A 103 8.16 -9.19 -15.33
CA ALA A 103 7.17 -10.10 -15.93
C ALA A 103 7.79 -11.38 -16.49
N MET A 104 9.04 -11.33 -16.94
CA MET A 104 9.78 -12.49 -17.45
C MET A 104 10.39 -13.35 -16.33
N CYS A 105 10.53 -12.82 -15.11
CA CYS A 105 11.15 -13.53 -14.00
C CYS A 105 10.16 -14.42 -13.27
N ARG A 106 10.57 -15.66 -12.99
CA ARG A 106 9.77 -16.58 -12.18
C ARG A 106 9.65 -16.06 -10.75
N ARG A 107 8.52 -16.38 -10.11
CA ARG A 107 8.20 -15.97 -8.74
C ARG A 107 9.30 -16.36 -7.74
N GLU A 108 9.71 -17.62 -7.69
CA GLU A 108 10.66 -18.10 -6.66
C GLU A 108 12.01 -17.39 -6.76
N PRO A 109 12.67 -17.30 -7.93
CA PRO A 109 13.87 -16.48 -8.10
C PRO A 109 13.69 -15.02 -7.71
N LEU A 110 12.54 -14.41 -8.00
CA LEU A 110 12.27 -13.02 -7.66
C LEU A 110 12.22 -12.82 -6.14
N LEU A 111 11.57 -13.73 -5.42
CA LEU A 111 11.47 -13.69 -3.95
C LEU A 111 12.80 -14.03 -3.27
N GLU A 112 13.57 -14.97 -3.82
CA GLU A 112 14.94 -15.26 -3.36
C GLU A 112 15.87 -14.06 -3.57
N GLY A 113 15.76 -13.40 -4.72
CA GLY A 113 16.50 -12.17 -5.03
C GLY A 113 16.17 -11.04 -4.05
N LEU A 114 14.89 -10.83 -3.72
CA LEU A 114 14.46 -9.88 -2.69
C LEU A 114 15.13 -10.21 -1.35
N ARG A 115 15.07 -11.50 -0.98
CA ARG A 115 15.83 -12.18 0.09
C ARG A 115 17.27 -11.67 0.21
N ALA A 116 18.01 -11.90 -0.85
CA ALA A 116 19.44 -11.65 -0.92
C ALA A 116 19.77 -10.15 -0.96
N ALA A 117 18.94 -9.34 -1.63
CA ALA A 117 19.15 -7.91 -1.76
C ALA A 117 18.88 -7.15 -0.46
N PHE A 118 17.91 -7.61 0.33
CA PHE A 118 17.45 -6.95 1.55
C PHE A 118 17.34 -7.94 2.71
N PRO A 119 18.46 -8.37 3.31
CA PRO A 119 18.44 -9.35 4.38
C PRO A 119 17.75 -8.84 5.65
N ASP A 120 17.87 -7.54 5.94
CA ASP A 120 17.42 -6.95 7.22
C ASP A 120 16.23 -6.00 7.05
N THR A 121 16.29 -5.09 6.07
CA THR A 121 15.31 -4.02 5.93
C THR A 121 15.02 -3.67 4.48
N VAL A 122 13.76 -3.31 4.20
CA VAL A 122 13.30 -2.76 2.92
C VAL A 122 12.65 -1.40 3.18
N GLN A 123 12.96 -0.39 2.37
CA GLN A 123 12.36 0.94 2.53
C GLN A 123 10.88 0.93 2.11
N GLY A 124 10.00 1.42 2.97
CA GLY A 124 8.59 1.63 2.65
C GLY A 124 8.44 2.49 1.38
N GLY A 125 7.42 2.18 0.57
CA GLY A 125 7.17 2.86 -0.69
C GLY A 125 8.14 2.56 -1.83
N SER A 126 9.05 1.59 -1.67
CA SER A 126 9.88 1.04 -2.76
C SER A 126 9.16 -0.10 -3.48
N ARG A 127 9.62 -0.47 -4.68
CA ARG A 127 9.12 -1.66 -5.38
C ARG A 127 9.49 -2.94 -4.66
N ALA A 128 10.61 -2.96 -3.95
CA ALA A 128 10.95 -4.05 -3.05
C ALA A 128 9.92 -4.20 -1.92
N ALA A 129 9.38 -3.09 -1.38
CA ALA A 129 8.31 -3.14 -0.38
C ALA A 129 6.99 -3.65 -1.00
N ASP A 130 6.65 -3.23 -2.21
CA ASP A 130 5.48 -3.75 -2.92
C ASP A 130 5.57 -5.28 -3.09
N LEU A 131 6.74 -5.78 -3.53
CA LEU A 131 6.98 -7.22 -3.68
C LEU A 131 6.98 -7.95 -2.32
N HIS A 132 7.48 -7.31 -1.26
CA HIS A 132 7.38 -7.83 0.11
C HIS A 132 5.92 -8.07 0.50
N TYR A 133 5.04 -7.08 0.31
CA TYR A 133 3.62 -7.22 0.68
C TYR A 133 2.85 -8.17 -0.22
N VAL A 134 3.14 -8.22 -1.52
CA VAL A 134 2.61 -9.24 -2.43
C VAL A 134 3.00 -10.63 -1.93
N SER A 135 4.25 -10.80 -1.51
CA SER A 135 4.73 -12.06 -0.98
C SER A 135 4.09 -12.47 0.35
N ALA A 136 3.75 -11.51 1.21
CA ALA A 136 3.16 -11.76 2.52
C ALA A 136 1.70 -12.26 2.45
N GLN A 137 1.08 -12.19 1.27
CA GLN A 137 -0.29 -12.67 1.04
C GLN A 137 -0.39 -14.19 0.87
N GLU A 138 0.75 -14.90 0.77
CA GLU A 138 0.85 -16.38 0.73
C GLU A 138 -0.03 -17.04 -0.36
N THR A 139 -0.30 -16.31 -1.44
CA THR A 139 -1.13 -16.77 -2.55
C THR A 139 -0.44 -17.88 -3.35
N VAL A 140 -1.22 -18.89 -3.73
CA VAL A 140 -0.79 -19.96 -4.63
C VAL A 140 -1.20 -19.59 -6.06
N PHE A 141 -0.27 -19.74 -7.00
CA PHE A 141 -0.48 -19.45 -8.41
C PHE A 141 -0.44 -20.76 -9.21
N SER A 142 -1.36 -20.94 -10.16
CA SER A 142 -1.42 -22.16 -10.97
C SER A 142 -0.47 -22.10 -12.16
N SER A 143 -0.09 -20.90 -12.60
CA SER A 143 0.87 -20.68 -13.69
C SER A 143 1.75 -19.44 -13.47
N HIS A 144 2.74 -19.26 -14.35
CA HIS A 144 3.53 -18.02 -14.40
C HIS A 144 2.67 -16.82 -14.83
N ALA A 145 1.70 -17.03 -15.71
CA ALA A 145 0.82 -15.97 -16.17
C ALA A 145 -0.13 -15.50 -15.05
N ASP A 146 -0.58 -16.40 -14.17
CA ASP A 146 -1.31 -16.03 -12.95
C ASP A 146 -0.48 -15.13 -12.04
N TRP A 147 0.81 -15.46 -11.86
CA TRP A 147 1.73 -14.64 -11.08
C TRP A 147 1.86 -13.23 -11.67
N VAL A 148 2.01 -13.12 -13.00
CA VAL A 148 2.11 -11.80 -13.64
C VAL A 148 0.78 -11.05 -13.62
N ALA A 149 -0.37 -11.73 -13.75
CA ALA A 149 -1.69 -11.13 -13.58
C ALA A 149 -1.88 -10.54 -12.17
N PHE A 150 -1.32 -11.21 -11.16
CA PHE A 150 -1.32 -10.71 -9.80
C PHE A 150 -0.40 -9.48 -9.60
N LEU A 151 0.77 -9.46 -10.23
CA LEU A 151 1.64 -8.27 -10.25
C LEU A 151 0.99 -7.10 -10.98
N HIS A 152 0.28 -7.37 -12.08
CA HIS A 152 -0.54 -6.40 -12.80
C HIS A 152 -1.62 -5.83 -11.89
N HIS A 153 -2.37 -6.68 -11.17
CA HIS A 153 -3.37 -6.25 -10.20
C HIS A 153 -2.77 -5.34 -9.11
N ASN A 154 -1.62 -5.72 -8.53
CA ASN A 154 -0.95 -4.89 -7.54
C ASN A 154 -0.55 -3.51 -8.10
N ALA A 155 -0.08 -3.43 -9.35
CA ALA A 155 0.21 -2.15 -10.00
C ALA A 155 -1.06 -1.30 -10.18
N MET A 156 -2.19 -1.92 -10.54
CA MET A 156 -3.49 -1.24 -10.64
C MET A 156 -3.98 -0.71 -9.30
N CYS A 157 -3.81 -1.46 -8.20
CA CYS A 157 -4.14 -0.97 -6.85
C CYS A 157 -3.32 0.25 -6.43
N TRP A 158 -2.09 0.39 -6.95
CA TRP A 158 -1.27 1.59 -6.79
C TRP A 158 -1.61 2.73 -7.76
N GLY A 159 -2.56 2.52 -8.69
CA GLY A 159 -2.91 3.47 -9.74
C GLY A 159 -1.86 3.58 -10.86
N ASP A 160 -0.94 2.62 -10.98
CA ASP A 160 0.15 2.61 -11.94
C ASP A 160 -0.21 1.80 -13.19
N THR A 161 -1.08 2.38 -14.02
CA THR A 161 -1.60 1.75 -15.24
C THR A 161 -0.52 1.48 -16.27
N GLU A 162 0.46 2.38 -16.41
CA GLU A 162 1.61 2.21 -17.33
C GLU A 162 2.44 0.97 -16.96
N ARG A 163 2.71 0.76 -15.67
CA ARG A 163 3.38 -0.44 -15.20
C ARG A 163 2.55 -1.69 -15.42
N ALA A 164 1.24 -1.63 -15.16
CA ALA A 164 0.34 -2.76 -15.36
C ALA A 164 0.35 -3.21 -16.84
N GLU A 165 0.22 -2.27 -17.77
CA GLU A 165 0.30 -2.52 -19.22
C GLU A 165 1.65 -3.13 -19.62
N ALA A 166 2.76 -2.60 -19.10
CA ALA A 166 4.09 -3.11 -19.38
C ALA A 166 4.33 -4.52 -18.84
N LEU A 167 3.74 -4.87 -17.69
CA LEU A 167 3.78 -6.23 -17.14
C LEU A 167 3.01 -7.20 -18.04
N ALA A 168 1.79 -6.84 -18.45
CA ALA A 168 0.97 -7.67 -19.34
C ALA A 168 1.64 -7.88 -20.71
N ALA A 169 2.20 -6.82 -21.29
CA ALA A 169 2.93 -6.90 -22.56
C ALA A 169 4.15 -7.83 -22.48
N GLY A 170 4.80 -7.92 -21.31
CA GLY A 170 5.95 -8.78 -21.09
C GLY A 170 5.63 -10.27 -20.99
N ALA A 171 4.49 -10.63 -20.40
CA ALA A 171 4.10 -12.04 -20.22
C ALA A 171 3.27 -12.62 -21.36
N GLY A 172 2.70 -11.78 -22.24
CA GLY A 172 1.72 -12.21 -23.23
C GLY A 172 0.30 -12.27 -22.64
N PRO A 173 -0.62 -13.04 -23.25
CA PRO A 173 -2.01 -13.10 -22.78
C PRO A 173 -2.10 -13.58 -21.34
N LEU A 174 -2.67 -12.75 -20.46
CA LEU A 174 -2.89 -13.10 -19.07
C LEU A 174 -4.20 -13.88 -18.91
N PRO A 175 -4.28 -14.81 -17.94
CA PRO A 175 -5.51 -15.57 -17.66
C PRO A 175 -6.64 -14.67 -17.13
N TRP A 176 -6.29 -13.50 -16.60
CA TRP A 176 -7.20 -12.43 -16.19
C TRP A 176 -6.44 -11.11 -16.12
N THR A 177 -7.16 -9.99 -16.26
CA THR A 177 -6.60 -8.63 -16.19
C THR A 177 -7.50 -7.75 -15.35
N THR A 178 -6.90 -6.95 -14.47
CA THR A 178 -7.64 -5.96 -13.66
C THR A 178 -8.08 -4.79 -14.54
N VAL A 179 -9.37 -4.48 -14.53
CA VAL A 179 -9.95 -3.35 -15.28
C VAL A 179 -9.78 -2.06 -14.48
N TRP A 180 -10.18 -2.12 -13.21
CA TRP A 180 -10.05 -1.05 -12.23
C TRP A 180 -9.87 -1.66 -10.85
N ALA A 181 -9.27 -0.90 -9.92
CA ALA A 181 -9.07 -1.34 -8.55
C ALA A 181 -9.24 -0.16 -7.59
N MET A 182 -10.12 -0.35 -6.60
CA MET A 182 -10.30 0.50 -5.42
C MET A 182 -9.85 -0.22 -4.15
N GLN A 183 -9.02 -1.25 -4.32
CA GLN A 183 -8.43 -2.01 -3.24
C GLN A 183 -7.13 -1.34 -2.78
N ARG A 184 -6.98 -1.15 -1.47
CA ARG A 184 -5.75 -0.61 -0.88
C ARG A 184 -4.61 -1.63 -1.04
N PRO A 185 -3.50 -1.29 -1.71
CA PRO A 185 -2.33 -2.16 -1.75
C PRO A 185 -1.60 -2.17 -0.41
N GLY A 186 -0.93 -3.28 -0.11
CA GLY A 186 -0.16 -3.44 1.12
C GLY A 186 0.92 -2.36 1.27
N GLY A 187 1.07 -1.87 2.49
CA GLY A 187 1.95 -0.78 2.87
C GLY A 187 1.43 0.61 2.53
N SER A 188 0.39 0.76 1.72
CA SER A 188 -0.09 2.08 1.32
C SER A 188 -0.78 2.82 2.48
N PRO A 189 -0.33 4.05 2.82
CA PRO A 189 -1.03 4.88 3.79
C PRO A 189 -2.21 5.63 3.15
N MET A 190 -2.52 5.38 1.87
CA MET A 190 -3.66 6.00 1.20
C MET A 190 -4.86 5.07 1.33
N ALA A 191 -5.94 5.57 1.94
CA ALA A 191 -7.25 4.98 1.75
C ALA A 191 -7.76 5.35 0.34
N PRO A 192 -8.58 4.50 -0.30
CA PRO A 192 -9.27 4.86 -1.53
C PRO A 192 -10.08 6.15 -1.33
N HIS A 193 -10.26 6.95 -2.38
CA HIS A 193 -11.01 8.21 -2.32
C HIS A 193 -12.45 8.07 -1.81
N VAL A 194 -13.01 6.86 -1.90
CA VAL A 194 -14.27 6.47 -1.29
C VAL A 194 -13.96 5.42 -0.23
N TRP A 195 -14.29 5.72 1.02
CA TRP A 195 -14.22 4.73 2.08
C TRP A 195 -15.39 3.75 1.94
N THR A 196 -15.08 2.50 1.63
CA THR A 196 -16.09 1.44 1.49
C THR A 196 -16.14 0.51 2.70
N GLY A 197 -15.32 0.74 3.74
CA GLY A 197 -15.14 -0.26 4.79
C GLY A 197 -14.79 -1.65 4.24
N ARG A 198 -15.01 -2.68 5.07
CA ARG A 198 -14.92 -4.09 4.65
C ARG A 198 -16.18 -4.47 3.87
N ILE A 199 -15.98 -5.05 2.69
CA ILE A 199 -17.08 -5.54 1.84
C ILE A 199 -17.47 -6.95 2.31
N GLU A 200 -18.67 -7.08 2.87
CA GLU A 200 -19.20 -8.39 3.31
C GLU A 200 -19.95 -9.10 2.17
N GLU A 201 -20.65 -8.34 1.32
CA GLU A 201 -21.45 -8.91 0.23
C GLU A 201 -21.33 -8.08 -1.06
N LEU A 202 -21.42 -8.77 -2.21
CA LEU A 202 -21.54 -8.17 -3.54
C LEU A 202 -22.71 -8.82 -4.28
N ASN A 203 -23.57 -7.99 -4.87
CA ASN A 203 -24.71 -8.42 -5.66
C ASN A 203 -24.74 -7.69 -7.01
N ALA A 204 -25.08 -8.40 -8.08
CA ALA A 204 -25.33 -7.76 -9.37
C ALA A 204 -26.68 -7.02 -9.31
N ASP A 205 -26.72 -5.78 -9.80
CA ASP A 205 -27.99 -5.10 -10.00
C ASP A 205 -28.79 -5.80 -11.12
N PRO A 206 -30.13 -5.90 -11.02
CA PRO A 206 -30.98 -6.43 -12.08
C PRO A 206 -30.79 -5.79 -13.46
N ASP A 207 -30.23 -4.59 -13.55
CA ASP A 207 -29.91 -3.95 -14.83
C ASP A 207 -28.71 -4.55 -15.57
N GLY A 208 -27.91 -5.40 -14.92
CA GLY A 208 -26.76 -6.09 -15.49
C GLY A 208 -25.54 -5.20 -15.79
N ILE A 209 -25.56 -3.95 -15.30
CA ILE A 209 -24.51 -2.94 -15.51
C ILE A 209 -23.85 -2.57 -14.19
N HIS A 210 -24.63 -2.49 -13.11
CA HIS A 210 -24.12 -2.08 -11.80
C HIS A 210 -23.89 -3.26 -10.86
N VAL A 211 -23.04 -3.00 -9.85
CA VAL A 211 -22.83 -3.87 -8.71
C VAL A 211 -23.21 -3.12 -7.43
N ILE A 212 -23.86 -3.83 -6.51
CA ILE A 212 -24.23 -3.34 -5.19
C ILE A 212 -23.26 -3.98 -4.20
N SER A 213 -22.56 -3.16 -3.43
CA SER A 213 -21.72 -3.62 -2.32
C SER A 213 -22.38 -3.33 -0.99
N THR A 214 -22.36 -4.31 -0.09
CA THR A 214 -22.81 -4.15 1.28
C THR A 214 -21.60 -4.20 2.21
N ASN A 215 -21.43 -3.13 2.99
CA ASN A 215 -20.31 -2.99 3.91
C ASN A 215 -20.65 -3.59 5.28
N GLU A 216 -19.64 -3.80 6.15
CA GLU A 216 -19.82 -4.33 7.52
C GLU A 216 -20.84 -3.53 8.36
N ASP A 217 -20.99 -2.22 8.12
CA ASP A 217 -21.97 -1.37 8.81
C ASP A 217 -23.39 -1.45 8.22
N GLY A 218 -23.58 -2.26 7.18
CA GLY A 218 -24.83 -2.44 6.45
C GLY A 218 -25.13 -1.34 5.42
N SER A 219 -24.20 -0.40 5.19
CA SER A 219 -24.35 0.57 4.11
C SER A 219 -24.24 -0.10 2.74
N GLU A 220 -25.13 0.28 1.84
CA GLU A 220 -25.14 -0.18 0.46
C GLU A 220 -24.62 0.93 -0.47
N LEU A 221 -23.70 0.58 -1.36
CA LEU A 221 -23.15 1.46 -2.38
C LEU A 221 -23.34 0.81 -3.76
N ILE A 222 -23.68 1.62 -4.76
CA ILE A 222 -23.89 1.17 -6.14
C ILE A 222 -22.76 1.68 -7.01
N TRP A 223 -22.18 0.79 -7.79
CA TRP A 223 -21.01 1.06 -8.62
C TRP A 223 -21.27 0.68 -10.06
N ASP A 224 -20.76 1.49 -10.99
CA ASP A 224 -20.63 1.06 -12.38
C ASP A 224 -19.58 -0.06 -12.47
N ALA A 225 -19.97 -1.23 -12.97
CA ALA A 225 -19.07 -2.38 -13.01
C ALA A 225 -17.94 -2.22 -14.05
N ALA A 226 -18.10 -1.37 -15.06
CA ALA A 226 -17.13 -1.18 -16.13
C ALA A 226 -15.95 -0.29 -15.72
N ASP A 227 -16.19 0.73 -14.90
CA ASP A 227 -15.15 1.70 -14.50
C ASP A 227 -14.96 1.89 -12.98
N GLY A 228 -15.81 1.27 -12.16
CA GLY A 228 -15.72 1.33 -10.70
C GLY A 228 -16.13 2.68 -10.11
N GLN A 229 -16.80 3.55 -10.88
CA GLN A 229 -17.32 4.81 -10.36
C GLN A 229 -18.53 4.59 -9.46
N LEU A 230 -18.59 5.33 -8.36
CA LEU A 230 -19.74 5.34 -7.47
C LEU A 230 -20.91 6.08 -8.14
N CYS A 231 -22.10 5.47 -8.13
CA CYS A 231 -23.32 6.10 -8.64
C CYS A 231 -23.90 7.09 -7.62
N ASP A 232 -24.37 8.25 -8.09
CA ASP A 232 -25.02 9.27 -7.25
C ASP A 232 -26.27 8.73 -6.54
N ALA A 233 -26.55 9.26 -5.33
CA ALA A 233 -27.68 8.86 -4.50
C ALA A 233 -29.07 9.00 -5.20
N ASP A 234 -29.21 9.90 -6.16
CA ASP A 234 -30.45 10.06 -6.94
C ASP A 234 -30.67 8.93 -7.95
N ALA A 235 -29.61 8.27 -8.42
CA ALA A 235 -29.70 7.05 -9.23
C ALA A 235 -30.11 5.83 -8.38
N GLN A 236 -29.79 5.82 -7.07
CA GLN A 236 -30.15 4.77 -6.12
C GLN A 236 -31.67 4.62 -5.89
N THR A 237 -32.47 5.64 -6.24
CA THR A 237 -33.95 5.59 -6.15
C THR A 237 -34.67 5.39 -7.48
N SER A 238 -33.92 5.37 -8.60
CA SER A 238 -34.45 5.30 -9.96
C SER A 238 -34.02 4.02 -10.67
N SER A 239 -34.39 2.85 -10.14
CA SER A 239 -34.49 1.63 -10.97
C SER A 239 -35.75 1.68 -11.84
N VAL A 240 -35.91 2.76 -12.62
CA VAL A 240 -36.93 2.83 -13.66
C VAL A 240 -36.47 1.96 -14.82
N ARG A 241 -36.93 0.71 -14.77
CA ARG A 241 -36.87 -0.33 -15.80
C ARG A 241 -36.89 0.25 -17.21
N THR A 242 -35.75 0.25 -17.89
CA THR A 242 -35.72 0.27 -19.36
C THR A 242 -36.20 -1.09 -19.87
N GLU A 243 -37.09 -1.08 -20.87
CA GLU A 243 -37.66 -2.28 -21.51
C GLU A 243 -36.65 -3.11 -22.34
N SER A 244 -35.36 -2.71 -22.36
CA SER A 244 -34.30 -3.46 -23.00
C SER A 244 -33.89 -4.64 -22.10
N PRO A 245 -33.68 -5.86 -22.65
CA PRO A 245 -33.19 -6.97 -21.83
C PRO A 245 -31.85 -6.58 -21.21
N ALA A 246 -31.74 -6.74 -19.90
CA ALA A 246 -30.48 -6.56 -19.18
C ALA A 246 -29.42 -7.50 -19.78
N PRO A 247 -28.18 -7.03 -20.00
CA PRO A 247 -27.09 -7.90 -20.42
C PRO A 247 -26.93 -9.04 -19.41
N VAL A 248 -26.91 -10.27 -19.92
CA VAL A 248 -26.65 -11.45 -19.09
C VAL A 248 -25.16 -11.48 -18.80
N ALA A 249 -24.79 -11.58 -17.52
CA ALA A 249 -23.39 -11.73 -17.13
C ALA A 249 -22.75 -12.91 -17.87
N GLN A 250 -21.54 -12.73 -18.40
CA GLN A 250 -20.77 -13.80 -19.02
C GLN A 250 -20.33 -14.84 -17.99
N TRP A 251 -20.06 -14.38 -16.76
CA TRP A 251 -19.50 -15.19 -15.68
C TRP A 251 -20.48 -15.28 -14.50
N ARG A 252 -20.49 -16.43 -13.84
CA ARG A 252 -20.85 -16.54 -12.43
C ARG A 252 -19.57 -16.61 -11.63
N ALA A 253 -19.52 -15.97 -10.49
CA ALA A 253 -18.33 -15.92 -9.66
C ALA A 253 -18.71 -16.22 -8.20
N GLU A 254 -17.86 -16.97 -7.54
CA GLU A 254 -18.00 -17.29 -6.12
C GLU A 254 -16.62 -17.11 -5.47
N ALA A 255 -16.57 -16.36 -4.37
CA ALA A 255 -15.36 -16.21 -3.58
C ALA A 255 -15.17 -17.46 -2.69
N ASP A 256 -13.94 -17.95 -2.64
CA ASP A 256 -13.48 -19.02 -1.76
C ASP A 256 -12.17 -18.58 -1.10
N TRP A 257 -11.65 -19.40 -0.19
CA TRP A 257 -10.44 -19.08 0.57
C TRP A 257 -9.23 -18.81 -0.35
N ASN A 258 -8.84 -17.54 -0.45
CA ASN A 258 -7.76 -17.00 -1.28
C ASN A 258 -7.93 -17.16 -2.81
N GLN A 259 -9.13 -17.43 -3.28
CA GLN A 259 -9.40 -17.62 -4.70
C GLN A 259 -10.83 -17.23 -5.07
N VAL A 260 -11.04 -16.87 -6.33
CA VAL A 260 -12.37 -16.69 -6.91
C VAL A 260 -12.57 -17.75 -7.97
N VAL A 261 -13.62 -18.55 -7.83
CA VAL A 261 -14.02 -19.54 -8.83
C VAL A 261 -15.01 -18.90 -9.78
N VAL A 262 -14.72 -18.94 -11.08
CA VAL A 262 -15.59 -18.37 -12.12
C VAL A 262 -16.06 -19.44 -13.07
N HIS A 263 -17.36 -19.41 -13.39
CA HIS A 263 -18.01 -20.32 -14.31
C HIS A 263 -18.57 -19.54 -15.50
N GLU A 264 -18.20 -19.94 -16.71
CA GLU A 264 -18.75 -19.34 -17.93
C GLU A 264 -20.23 -19.73 -18.07
N ASN A 265 -21.12 -18.75 -18.31
CA ASN A 265 -22.56 -19.02 -18.48
C ASN A 265 -22.89 -19.71 -19.82
N ALA A 266 -21.93 -19.87 -20.73
CA ALA A 266 -22.10 -20.61 -21.99
C ALA A 266 -22.16 -22.14 -21.78
N ASP A 267 -22.76 -22.88 -22.72
CA ASP A 267 -22.96 -24.35 -22.68
C ASP A 267 -21.69 -25.18 -22.47
N THR A 268 -20.50 -24.57 -22.59
CA THR A 268 -19.18 -25.18 -22.39
C THR A 268 -18.85 -25.46 -20.92
N GLY A 269 -19.52 -24.80 -19.95
CA GLY A 269 -19.37 -25.07 -18.51
C GLY A 269 -17.92 -25.01 -17.99
N THR A 270 -17.09 -24.15 -18.58
CA THR A 270 -15.66 -24.08 -18.21
C THR A 270 -15.51 -23.33 -16.89
N GLU A 271 -14.94 -24.02 -15.90
CA GLU A 271 -14.57 -23.47 -14.59
C GLU A 271 -13.13 -22.94 -14.63
N ARG A 272 -12.89 -21.81 -13.96
CA ARG A 272 -11.56 -21.24 -13.78
C ARG A 272 -11.40 -20.74 -12.35
N VAL A 273 -10.15 -20.75 -11.89
CA VAL A 273 -9.79 -20.33 -10.54
C VAL A 273 -8.83 -19.15 -10.65
N LEU A 274 -9.20 -18.02 -10.06
CA LEU A 274 -8.41 -16.80 -10.04
C LEU A 274 -7.77 -16.64 -8.66
N PRO A 275 -6.45 -16.41 -8.55
CA PRO A 275 -5.82 -16.08 -7.28
C PRO A 275 -6.37 -14.75 -6.74
N ALA A 276 -7.01 -14.79 -5.58
CA ALA A 276 -7.69 -13.65 -4.97
C ALA A 276 -7.55 -13.73 -3.44
N PRO A 277 -6.38 -13.41 -2.87
CA PRO A 277 -6.14 -13.53 -1.44
C PRO A 277 -7.14 -12.69 -0.66
N ARG A 278 -7.76 -13.30 0.35
CA ARG A 278 -8.70 -12.63 1.27
C ARG A 278 -9.91 -12.00 0.57
N SER A 279 -10.31 -12.51 -0.60
CA SER A 279 -11.62 -12.17 -1.18
C SER A 279 -12.74 -12.73 -0.31
N GLU A 280 -13.80 -11.94 -0.13
CA GLU A 280 -14.96 -12.31 0.69
C GLU A 280 -16.23 -12.45 -0.14
N ALA A 281 -16.30 -11.72 -1.24
CA ALA A 281 -17.41 -11.76 -2.18
C ALA A 281 -16.91 -11.63 -3.62
N ALA A 282 -17.64 -12.22 -4.56
CA ALA A 282 -17.40 -12.03 -5.98
C ALA A 282 -18.72 -12.16 -6.75
N VAL A 283 -18.86 -11.40 -7.83
CA VAL A 283 -20.05 -11.44 -8.69
C VAL A 283 -19.69 -11.11 -10.14
N GLY A 284 -20.31 -11.79 -11.09
CA GLY A 284 -20.17 -11.45 -12.51
C GLY A 284 -21.22 -10.43 -12.95
N VAL A 285 -20.78 -9.39 -13.69
CA VAL A 285 -21.63 -8.34 -14.25
C VAL A 285 -21.13 -8.01 -15.65
N GLY A 286 -21.99 -8.12 -16.67
CA GLY A 286 -21.54 -8.00 -18.07
C GLY A 286 -20.38 -8.95 -18.40
N GLU A 287 -19.26 -8.41 -18.86
CA GLU A 287 -18.03 -9.18 -19.19
C GLU A 287 -17.01 -9.25 -18.04
N VAL A 288 -17.28 -8.57 -16.92
CA VAL A 288 -16.34 -8.48 -15.80
C VAL A 288 -16.79 -9.34 -14.62
N VAL A 289 -15.83 -9.66 -13.77
CA VAL A 289 -16.05 -10.19 -12.43
C VAL A 289 -15.58 -9.15 -11.43
N VAL A 290 -16.48 -8.70 -10.56
CA VAL A 290 -16.17 -7.80 -9.46
C VAL A 290 -15.85 -8.65 -8.23
N VAL A 291 -14.75 -8.34 -7.56
CA VAL A 291 -14.27 -9.03 -6.37
C VAL A 291 -14.20 -8.03 -5.22
N GLY A 292 -14.76 -8.43 -4.08
CA GLY A 292 -14.75 -7.69 -2.83
C GLY A 292 -13.78 -8.32 -1.84
N SER A 293 -13.04 -7.48 -1.15
CA SER A 293 -12.10 -7.85 -0.10
C SER A 293 -12.23 -6.89 1.09
N PRO A 294 -11.64 -7.19 2.26
CA PRO A 294 -11.62 -6.25 3.37
C PRO A 294 -10.85 -4.96 3.09
N THR A 295 -10.02 -4.93 2.05
CA THR A 295 -9.22 -3.75 1.70
C THR A 295 -9.82 -2.97 0.53
N GLY A 296 -11.00 -3.35 0.05
CA GLY A 296 -11.74 -2.68 -1.02
C GLY A 296 -12.20 -3.64 -2.10
N LEU A 297 -12.57 -3.10 -3.26
CA LEU A 297 -13.12 -3.85 -4.39
C LEU A 297 -12.35 -3.57 -5.68
N TYR A 298 -12.41 -4.51 -6.63
CA TYR A 298 -11.81 -4.39 -7.95
C TYR A 298 -12.57 -5.22 -8.98
N ALA A 299 -12.42 -4.91 -10.26
CA ALA A 299 -12.96 -5.73 -11.34
C ALA A 299 -11.86 -6.34 -12.20
N VAL A 300 -12.13 -7.54 -12.71
CA VAL A 300 -11.27 -8.25 -13.65
C VAL A 300 -12.05 -8.72 -14.87
N THR A 301 -11.39 -8.75 -16.01
CA THR A 301 -11.82 -9.55 -17.16
C THR A 301 -11.11 -10.89 -17.12
N VAL A 302 -11.80 -11.96 -17.51
CA VAL A 302 -11.24 -13.31 -17.54
C VAL A 302 -10.79 -13.65 -18.96
N GLY A 303 -9.50 -13.95 -19.14
CA GLY A 303 -8.85 -14.20 -20.42
C GLY A 303 -9.21 -15.54 -21.08
N ALA A 304 -8.57 -15.93 -22.17
CA ALA A 304 -8.80 -17.26 -22.77
C ALA A 304 -8.27 -18.39 -21.86
N PRO A 305 -8.82 -19.62 -21.93
CA PRO A 305 -8.34 -20.71 -21.08
C PRO A 305 -6.88 -21.03 -21.39
N GLU A 306 -6.02 -21.02 -20.37
CA GLU A 306 -4.70 -21.64 -20.49
C GLU A 306 -4.89 -23.16 -20.60
N THR A 307 -4.10 -23.82 -21.45
CA THR A 307 -3.91 -25.28 -21.31
C THR A 307 -3.22 -25.54 -19.98
N ALA A 308 -4.00 -25.87 -18.96
CA ALA A 308 -3.50 -26.14 -17.62
C ALA A 308 -2.36 -27.18 -17.67
N PRO A 309 -1.25 -26.99 -16.92
CA PRO A 309 -0.29 -28.06 -16.71
C PRO A 309 -0.99 -29.24 -16.02
N LYS A 310 -0.71 -30.46 -16.49
CA LYS A 310 -1.40 -31.72 -16.08
C LYS A 310 -1.23 -32.09 -14.59
N SER A 311 -0.48 -31.33 -13.81
CA SER A 311 -0.39 -31.49 -12.35
C SER A 311 0.18 -30.20 -11.75
N PRO A 312 -0.49 -29.55 -10.79
CA PRO A 312 0.17 -28.55 -9.97
C PRO A 312 1.21 -29.26 -9.11
N LEU A 313 2.48 -28.88 -9.25
CA LEU A 313 3.49 -29.28 -8.27
C LEU A 313 3.06 -28.73 -6.91
N GLN A 314 3.19 -29.54 -5.88
CA GLN A 314 2.88 -29.13 -4.51
C GLN A 314 3.80 -27.96 -4.15
N ALA A 315 3.24 -26.81 -3.79
CA ALA A 315 4.02 -25.66 -3.36
C ALA A 315 4.89 -26.07 -2.17
N LEU A 316 6.22 -25.90 -2.30
CA LEU A 316 7.14 -26.07 -1.18
C LEU A 316 6.77 -25.07 -0.08
N PRO A 317 6.99 -25.40 1.20
CA PRO A 317 6.73 -24.47 2.29
C PRO A 317 7.51 -23.18 2.06
N TYR A 318 6.77 -22.11 1.82
CA TYR A 318 7.30 -20.77 1.61
C TYR A 318 7.74 -20.22 2.96
N ILE A 319 8.97 -19.74 3.07
CA ILE A 319 9.37 -18.91 4.19
C ILE A 319 8.99 -17.48 3.76
N GLY A 320 8.19 -16.77 4.55
CA GLY A 320 7.81 -15.38 4.29
C GLY A 320 9.00 -14.43 4.17
N PRO A 321 8.84 -13.20 3.64
CA PRO A 321 9.93 -12.24 3.65
C PRO A 321 10.42 -11.97 5.08
N THR A 322 11.74 -11.95 5.28
CA THR A 322 12.34 -11.78 6.62
C THR A 322 12.71 -10.35 6.95
N ALA A 323 12.77 -9.48 5.95
CA ALA A 323 13.14 -8.09 6.10
C ALA A 323 12.02 -7.30 6.78
N ARG A 324 12.38 -6.38 7.67
CA ARG A 324 11.43 -5.42 8.24
C ARG A 324 11.25 -4.24 7.29
N ILE A 325 10.02 -3.77 7.11
CA ILE A 325 9.78 -2.52 6.38
C ILE A 325 10.21 -1.33 7.25
N THR A 326 11.02 -0.42 6.70
CA THR A 326 11.35 0.85 7.35
C THR A 326 10.43 1.96 6.85
N PRO A 327 10.19 3.01 7.64
CA PRO A 327 9.36 4.13 7.21
C PRO A 327 9.82 4.74 5.88
N ARG A 328 8.86 5.16 5.06
CA ARG A 328 9.08 6.05 3.91
C ARG A 328 9.82 7.31 4.32
N PRO A 329 10.64 7.88 3.42
CA PRO A 329 11.14 9.23 3.57
C PRO A 329 9.99 10.21 3.86
N PHE A 330 10.16 11.06 4.86
CA PHE A 330 9.14 12.03 5.24
C PHE A 330 8.87 13.01 4.09
N ASP A 331 7.60 13.15 3.70
CA ASP A 331 7.17 14.15 2.74
C ASP A 331 6.99 15.51 3.44
N GLU A 332 7.85 16.47 3.11
CA GLU A 332 7.80 17.82 3.71
C GLU A 332 6.45 18.54 3.46
N ARG A 333 5.67 18.14 2.45
CA ARG A 333 4.31 18.66 2.23
C ARG A 333 3.37 18.30 3.39
N CYS A 334 3.60 17.18 4.06
CA CYS A 334 2.80 16.75 5.22
C CYS A 334 3.01 17.65 6.45
N ARG A 335 4.11 18.41 6.53
CA ARG A 335 4.38 19.30 7.66
C ARG A 335 3.41 20.49 7.72
N ARG A 336 2.88 20.90 6.57
CA ARG A 336 1.93 22.01 6.42
C ARG A 336 0.91 21.65 5.33
N PRO A 337 -0.13 20.87 5.67
CA PRO A 337 -1.11 20.44 4.68
C PRO A 337 -1.84 21.64 4.07
N SER A 338 -2.07 21.60 2.76
CA SER A 338 -2.86 22.60 2.05
C SER A 338 -4.35 22.50 2.41
N PRO A 339 -5.15 23.57 2.20
CA PRO A 339 -6.60 23.51 2.35
C PRO A 339 -7.22 22.39 1.49
N SER A 340 -6.74 22.22 0.27
CA SER A 340 -7.20 21.16 -0.63
C SER A 340 -6.95 19.77 -0.03
N ARG A 341 -5.75 19.55 0.55
CA ARG A 341 -5.39 18.28 1.16
C ARG A 341 -6.24 17.99 2.40
N LEU A 342 -6.52 19.00 3.21
CA LEU A 342 -7.43 18.84 4.34
C LEU A 342 -8.85 18.52 3.86
N GLY A 343 -9.33 19.19 2.80
CA GLY A 343 -10.63 18.93 2.20
C GLY A 343 -10.76 17.53 1.62
N GLU A 344 -9.69 16.98 1.03
CA GLU A 344 -9.65 15.59 0.57
C GLU A 344 -9.73 14.59 1.73
N LEU A 345 -9.08 14.87 2.86
CA LEU A 345 -9.00 13.93 3.99
C LEU A 345 -10.25 13.93 4.86
N PHE A 346 -10.78 15.12 5.15
CA PHE A 346 -11.89 15.32 6.10
C PHE A 346 -13.21 15.64 5.42
N GLY A 347 -13.22 15.94 4.11
CA GLY A 347 -14.35 16.54 3.43
C GLY A 347 -14.30 18.07 3.49
N ALA A 348 -14.62 18.74 2.37
CA ALA A 348 -14.56 20.20 2.27
C ALA A 348 -15.48 20.91 3.29
N ASP A 349 -16.63 20.31 3.59
CA ASP A 349 -17.60 20.83 4.56
C ASP A 349 -17.16 20.67 6.02
N HIS A 350 -16.04 20.00 6.28
CA HIS A 350 -15.50 19.80 7.62
C HIS A 350 -14.20 20.58 7.85
N VAL A 351 -13.70 21.33 6.87
CA VAL A 351 -12.49 22.15 7.01
C VAL A 351 -12.87 23.62 6.98
N HIS A 352 -12.77 24.28 8.13
CA HIS A 352 -13.35 25.61 8.31
C HIS A 352 -12.29 26.70 8.41
N THR A 353 -12.43 27.74 7.59
CA THR A 353 -11.67 28.99 7.70
C THR A 353 -12.48 30.07 8.43
N LEU A 354 -11.78 30.99 9.09
CA LEU A 354 -12.39 32.11 9.81
C LEU A 354 -12.01 33.44 9.15
N GLY A 355 -13.02 34.29 8.94
CA GLY A 355 -12.80 35.68 8.58
C GLY A 355 -11.98 36.41 9.65
N ALA A 356 -11.18 37.40 9.23
CA ALA A 356 -10.28 38.12 10.13
C ALA A 356 -11.01 38.81 11.31
N ASP A 357 -12.27 39.22 11.10
CA ASP A 357 -13.18 39.78 12.10
C ASP A 357 -13.65 38.77 13.14
N ARG A 358 -13.63 37.47 12.79
CA ARG A 358 -14.02 36.37 13.67
C ARG A 358 -12.87 35.80 14.51
N ILE A 359 -11.63 36.20 14.24
CA ILE A 359 -10.46 35.77 14.99
C ILE A 359 -10.21 36.75 16.15
N PRO A 360 -10.38 36.33 17.43
CA PRO A 360 -10.25 37.21 18.59
C PRO A 360 -8.92 37.96 18.63
N SER A 361 -8.92 39.22 19.07
CA SER A 361 -7.71 40.05 19.16
C SER A 361 -6.64 39.48 20.10
N GLY A 362 -7.05 38.65 21.07
CA GLY A 362 -6.14 37.95 21.99
C GLY A 362 -5.32 36.83 21.33
N ILE A 363 -5.65 36.41 20.11
CA ILE A 363 -4.75 35.59 19.29
C ILE A 363 -3.73 36.54 18.66
N THR A 364 -2.55 36.65 19.24
CA THR A 364 -1.47 37.52 18.77
C THR A 364 -0.42 36.77 17.95
N HIS A 365 -0.39 35.44 18.04
CA HIS A 365 0.49 34.60 17.23
C HIS A 365 0.08 34.66 15.74
N GLN A 366 0.94 35.26 14.90
CA GLN A 366 0.59 35.54 13.50
C GLN A 366 0.36 34.27 12.67
N ASP A 367 1.23 33.26 12.78
CA ASP A 367 1.06 32.01 12.03
C ASP A 367 -0.27 31.31 12.37
N THR A 368 -0.76 31.45 13.61
CA THR A 368 -2.07 30.93 14.01
C THR A 368 -3.20 31.66 13.32
N ARG A 369 -3.12 32.98 13.20
CA ARG A 369 -4.11 33.79 12.47
C ARG A 369 -4.13 33.41 10.99
N ASP A 370 -2.96 33.27 10.39
CA ASP A 370 -2.83 32.92 8.98
C ASP A 370 -3.37 31.52 8.70
N HIS A 371 -3.08 30.56 9.58
CA HIS A 371 -3.61 29.20 9.51
C HIS A 371 -5.14 29.17 9.62
N LEU A 372 -5.73 29.85 10.60
CA LEU A 372 -7.19 29.90 10.78
C LEU A 372 -7.92 30.59 9.61
N SER A 373 -7.28 31.57 8.95
CA SER A 373 -7.90 32.35 7.88
C SER A 373 -7.72 31.75 6.49
N HIS A 374 -6.58 31.10 6.21
CA HIS A 374 -6.25 30.62 4.86
C HIS A 374 -6.22 29.09 4.75
N THR A 375 -5.77 28.38 5.78
CA THR A 375 -5.65 26.91 5.77
C THR A 375 -6.91 26.23 6.28
N GLY A 376 -7.44 26.72 7.39
CA GLY A 376 -8.58 26.19 8.09
C GLY A 376 -8.23 25.14 9.16
N PHE A 377 -9.25 24.77 9.93
CA PHE A 377 -9.16 23.78 10.99
C PHE A 377 -10.26 22.73 10.82
N PRO A 378 -9.93 21.42 10.85
CA PRO A 378 -10.92 20.38 10.63
C PRO A 378 -11.81 20.19 11.86
N ALA A 379 -13.12 20.06 11.64
CA ALA A 379 -14.10 19.59 12.61
C ALA A 379 -14.20 18.07 12.51
N VAL A 380 -13.86 17.38 13.58
CA VAL A 380 -13.73 15.93 13.66
C VAL A 380 -14.59 15.44 14.82
N ALA A 381 -15.26 14.30 14.64
CA ALA A 381 -16.07 13.68 15.69
C ALA A 381 -15.69 12.20 15.86
N GLY A 382 -15.35 11.81 17.09
CA GLY A 382 -15.25 10.40 17.48
C GLY A 382 -14.06 9.63 16.90
N PHE A 383 -13.00 10.31 16.46
CA PHE A 383 -11.83 9.65 15.87
C PHE A 383 -10.72 9.48 16.90
N TYR A 384 -10.50 8.26 17.40
CA TYR A 384 -9.54 7.98 18.48
C TYR A 384 -9.71 8.94 19.67
N SER A 385 -10.95 9.07 20.13
CA SER A 385 -11.37 10.01 21.17
C SER A 385 -11.07 11.50 20.90
N LEU A 386 -10.75 11.89 19.66
CA LEU A 386 -10.64 13.28 19.22
C LEU A 386 -12.00 13.83 18.81
N GLN A 387 -12.32 15.01 19.32
CA GLN A 387 -13.48 15.78 18.91
C GLN A 387 -13.12 17.26 18.80
N THR A 388 -13.01 17.78 17.60
CA THR A 388 -12.72 19.20 17.34
C THR A 388 -14.00 19.96 16.97
N GLU A 389 -14.06 21.23 17.36
CA GLU A 389 -15.25 22.06 17.13
C GLU A 389 -15.32 22.60 15.71
N ASN A 390 -16.55 22.74 15.20
CA ASN A 390 -16.81 23.59 14.05
C ASN A 390 -16.68 25.06 14.47
N LEU A 391 -15.49 25.63 14.28
CA LEU A 391 -15.17 26.99 14.70
C LEU A 391 -16.01 28.06 13.98
N THR A 392 -16.63 27.74 12.84
CA THR A 392 -17.54 28.69 12.17
C THR A 392 -18.89 28.77 12.87
N GLU A 393 -19.28 27.77 13.64
CA GLU A 393 -20.51 27.77 14.44
C GLU A 393 -20.24 28.13 15.91
N SER A 394 -19.27 27.47 16.54
CA SER A 394 -18.96 27.69 17.96
C SER A 394 -18.20 28.98 18.23
N GLY A 395 -17.41 29.44 17.24
CA GLY A 395 -16.45 30.51 17.43
C GLY A 395 -15.29 30.13 18.36
N LEU A 396 -14.35 31.05 18.54
CA LEU A 396 -13.21 30.86 19.45
C LEU A 396 -13.59 31.38 20.84
N VAL A 397 -14.16 30.50 21.66
CA VAL A 397 -14.60 30.83 23.03
C VAL A 397 -13.40 30.88 23.98
N GLU A 398 -13.13 32.05 24.53
CA GLU A 398 -12.10 32.23 25.55
C GLU A 398 -12.45 31.42 26.80
N THR A 399 -11.51 30.60 27.26
CA THR A 399 -11.69 29.65 28.36
C THR A 399 -10.57 29.83 29.37
N PRO A 400 -10.87 30.05 30.66
CA PRO A 400 -9.82 30.17 31.67
C PRO A 400 -9.08 28.85 31.85
N TRP A 401 -7.78 28.92 32.12
CA TRP A 401 -7.03 27.76 32.58
C TRP A 401 -7.44 27.39 34.01
N GLN A 402 -8.03 26.20 34.19
CA GLN A 402 -8.44 25.68 35.49
C GLN A 402 -7.63 24.41 35.77
N GLY A 403 -6.63 24.49 36.64
CA GLY A 403 -5.82 23.33 37.04
C GLY A 403 -6.53 22.49 38.11
N THR A 404 -6.44 21.16 38.01
CA THR A 404 -6.98 20.24 39.03
C THR A 404 -6.08 20.10 40.25
N HIS A 405 -4.77 20.37 40.15
CA HIS A 405 -3.84 20.41 41.29
C HIS A 405 -2.63 21.29 41.00
N SER A 406 -2.50 22.44 41.69
CA SER A 406 -1.32 23.35 41.71
C SER A 406 -0.50 23.41 40.41
N SER A 407 -1.16 23.37 39.25
CA SER A 407 -0.49 23.26 37.97
C SER A 407 -0.15 24.68 37.56
N GLU A 408 1.14 25.01 37.56
CA GLU A 408 1.64 26.25 36.95
C GLU A 408 1.00 26.41 35.57
N ILE A 409 0.60 27.64 35.24
CA ILE A 409 0.13 27.95 33.89
C ILE A 409 1.25 27.52 32.94
N PRO A 410 0.99 26.59 31.98
CA PRO A 410 2.01 26.17 31.04
C PRO A 410 2.56 27.39 30.29
N LEU A 411 3.85 27.35 29.90
CA LEU A 411 4.54 28.45 29.17
C LEU A 411 3.63 29.05 28.07
N GLY A 412 3.11 30.26 28.36
CA GLY A 412 2.04 30.94 27.62
C GLY A 412 1.09 31.67 28.58
N ASP A 413 0.94 32.99 28.45
CA ASP A 413 0.10 33.79 29.37
C ASP A 413 -1.41 33.77 28.99
N GLY A 414 -1.80 32.96 28.00
CA GLY A 414 -3.11 33.02 27.36
C GLY A 414 -3.30 34.31 26.56
N PRO A 415 -4.54 34.69 26.22
CA PRO A 415 -5.79 33.97 26.52
C PRO A 415 -5.86 32.61 25.82
N PHE A 416 -6.60 31.67 26.41
CA PHE A 416 -6.81 30.34 25.85
C PHE A 416 -8.17 30.24 25.18
N TYR A 417 -8.23 29.63 24.00
CA TYR A 417 -9.46 29.46 23.23
C TYR A 417 -9.77 27.98 23.06
N ARG A 418 -11.02 27.58 23.24
CA ARG A 418 -11.41 26.18 23.12
C ARG A 418 -11.37 25.71 21.65
N LEU A 419 -10.81 24.53 21.44
CA LEU A 419 -10.78 23.83 20.14
C LEU A 419 -11.58 22.53 20.13
N GLY A 420 -11.89 21.97 21.30
CA GLY A 420 -12.65 20.73 21.43
C GLY A 420 -12.21 19.87 22.61
N HIS A 421 -12.25 18.55 22.43
CA HIS A 421 -11.84 17.55 23.40
C HIS A 421 -10.94 16.50 22.76
N TRP A 422 -10.08 15.90 23.58
CA TRP A 422 -9.23 14.80 23.14
C TRP A 422 -8.86 13.90 24.30
N ILE A 423 -9.10 12.59 24.14
CA ILE A 423 -8.81 11.54 25.14
C ILE A 423 -9.30 11.93 26.55
N GLY A 424 -10.53 12.46 26.62
CA GLY A 424 -11.19 12.93 27.86
C GLY A 424 -10.67 14.26 28.43
N GLY A 425 -9.70 14.92 27.78
CA GLY A 425 -9.25 16.28 28.09
C GLY A 425 -9.92 17.35 27.23
N ILE A 426 -9.73 18.62 27.58
CA ILE A 426 -10.19 19.78 26.79
C ILE A 426 -9.01 20.32 25.98
N LEU A 427 -9.19 20.44 24.66
CA LEU A 427 -8.22 21.06 23.76
C LEU A 427 -8.38 22.59 23.78
N LEU A 428 -7.26 23.27 24.00
CA LEU A 428 -7.15 24.71 24.12
C LEU A 428 -6.04 25.22 23.19
N LEU A 429 -6.29 26.32 22.50
CA LEU A 429 -5.32 27.10 21.76
C LEU A 429 -4.81 28.24 22.64
N ASP A 430 -3.51 28.34 22.85
CA ASP A 430 -2.90 29.54 23.41
C ASP A 430 -2.80 30.63 22.34
N GLY A 431 -3.53 31.73 22.51
CA GLY A 431 -3.54 32.83 21.56
C GLY A 431 -2.18 33.53 21.40
N SER A 432 -1.34 33.51 22.44
CA SER A 432 -0.06 34.23 22.46
C SER A 432 1.06 33.47 21.75
N THR A 433 1.11 32.14 21.91
CA THR A 433 2.17 31.29 21.37
C THR A 433 1.72 30.42 20.19
N GLY A 434 0.41 30.28 19.99
CA GLY A 434 -0.16 29.37 19.00
C GLY A 434 -0.09 27.90 19.39
N ARG A 435 0.38 27.57 20.60
CA ARG A 435 0.44 26.18 21.10
C ARG A 435 -0.96 25.59 21.24
N VAL A 436 -1.05 24.29 20.99
CA VAL A 436 -2.25 23.51 21.30
C VAL A 436 -1.97 22.71 22.56
N LEU A 437 -2.82 22.89 23.55
CA LEU A 437 -2.72 22.31 24.87
C LEU A 437 -3.94 21.43 25.13
N ARG A 438 -3.71 20.24 25.66
CA ARG A 438 -4.75 19.37 26.19
C ARG A 438 -4.76 19.48 27.71
N ARG A 439 -5.80 20.09 28.25
CA ARG A 439 -6.04 20.16 29.69
C ARG A 439 -6.78 18.92 30.18
N THR A 440 -6.16 18.17 31.08
CA THR A 440 -6.75 16.97 31.72
C THR A 440 -8.00 17.33 32.52
N THR A 441 -9.03 16.48 32.47
CA THR A 441 -10.25 16.58 33.29
C THR A 441 -10.33 15.39 34.25
N PRO A 442 -11.18 15.40 35.29
CA PRO A 442 -11.31 14.27 36.21
C PRO A 442 -11.69 12.92 35.56
N ASN A 443 -12.30 12.94 34.37
CA ASN A 443 -12.71 11.74 33.64
C ASN A 443 -11.74 11.39 32.49
N ALA A 444 -10.61 12.08 32.39
CA ALA A 444 -9.61 11.83 31.38
C ALA A 444 -8.83 10.54 31.65
N VAL A 445 -8.28 9.94 30.59
CA VAL A 445 -7.51 8.69 30.67
C VAL A 445 -6.28 8.81 31.60
N ASP A 446 -5.74 10.01 31.74
CA ASP A 446 -4.59 10.34 32.59
C ASP A 446 -4.98 11.19 33.81
N ALA A 447 -6.24 11.15 34.25
CA ALA A 447 -6.72 11.95 35.38
C ALA A 447 -5.96 11.69 36.68
N ASP A 448 -5.44 10.47 36.87
CA ASP A 448 -4.66 10.05 38.02
C ASP A 448 -3.25 10.65 38.04
N ARG A 449 -2.66 10.84 36.85
CA ARG A 449 -1.31 11.38 36.66
C ARG A 449 -1.24 12.18 35.34
N PRO A 450 -1.69 13.43 35.36
CA PRO A 450 -1.64 14.31 34.20
C PRO A 450 -0.21 14.45 33.68
N GLY A 451 -0.02 14.32 32.37
CA GLY A 451 1.25 14.57 31.71
C GLY A 451 1.49 16.05 31.40
N ASP A 452 2.55 16.34 30.64
CA ASP A 452 2.71 17.64 29.97
C ASP A 452 1.45 17.93 29.11
N PRO A 453 0.80 19.10 29.25
CA PRO A 453 -0.41 19.41 28.51
C PRO A 453 -0.15 19.68 27.02
N LEU A 454 1.08 19.79 26.55
CA LEU A 454 1.37 20.14 25.16
C LEU A 454 0.89 19.05 24.19
N ALA A 455 -0.11 19.39 23.36
CA ALA A 455 -0.59 18.56 22.27
C ALA A 455 0.09 18.89 20.93
N ALA A 456 0.50 20.14 20.72
CA ALA A 456 1.40 20.56 19.65
C ALA A 456 2.05 21.91 19.95
N THR A 457 3.26 22.12 19.42
CA THR A 457 4.00 23.39 19.54
C THR A 457 3.38 24.53 18.76
N THR A 458 2.54 24.26 17.75
CA THR A 458 1.75 25.25 17.00
C THR A 458 0.43 24.62 16.52
N LEU A 459 -0.59 25.45 16.25
CA LEU A 459 -1.85 25.02 15.65
C LEU A 459 -1.64 24.32 14.30
N SER A 460 -0.78 24.87 13.44
CA SER A 460 -0.49 24.26 12.14
C SER A 460 0.11 22.87 12.26
N ARG A 461 1.01 22.65 13.24
CA ARG A 461 1.58 21.32 13.51
C ARG A 461 0.53 20.37 14.06
N PHE A 462 -0.34 20.83 14.97
CA PHE A 462 -1.46 20.01 15.44
C PHE A 462 -2.33 19.55 14.27
N THR A 463 -2.73 20.47 13.38
CA THR A 463 -3.52 20.15 12.18
C THR A 463 -2.80 19.17 11.25
N ALA A 464 -1.49 19.31 11.07
CA ALA A 464 -0.69 18.39 10.28
C ALA A 464 -0.62 16.98 10.91
N MET A 465 -0.44 16.91 12.23
CA MET A 465 -0.38 15.65 12.97
C MET A 465 -1.71 14.90 12.95
N ILE A 466 -2.84 15.59 13.18
CA ILE A 466 -4.16 14.94 13.09
C ILE A 466 -4.49 14.49 11.66
N ALA A 467 -4.04 15.23 10.63
CA ALA A 467 -4.22 14.83 9.24
C ALA A 467 -3.44 13.53 8.92
N LEU A 468 -2.21 13.41 9.42
CA LEU A 468 -1.44 12.17 9.30
C LEU A 468 -2.07 11.03 10.10
N GLN A 469 -2.46 11.28 11.35
CA GLN A 469 -3.12 10.25 12.17
C GLN A 469 -4.40 9.77 11.47
N TRP A 470 -5.23 10.67 10.97
CA TRP A 470 -6.43 10.35 10.20
C TRP A 470 -6.14 9.42 9.04
N GLN A 471 -5.23 9.85 8.16
CA GLN A 471 -4.85 9.08 6.98
C GLN A 471 -4.34 7.68 7.32
N TYR A 472 -3.39 7.58 8.26
CA TYR A 472 -2.75 6.29 8.57
C TYR A 472 -3.65 5.37 9.37
N MET A 473 -4.47 5.89 10.28
CA MET A 473 -5.36 5.03 11.06
C MET A 473 -6.51 4.49 10.21
N LEU A 474 -6.97 5.22 9.19
CA LEU A 474 -7.90 4.68 8.20
C LEU A 474 -7.25 3.53 7.40
N ALA A 475 -6.00 3.68 6.96
CA ALA A 475 -5.28 2.59 6.32
C ALA A 475 -5.05 1.40 7.30
N TYR A 476 -4.80 1.68 8.57
CA TYR A 476 -4.59 0.68 9.62
C TYR A 476 -5.83 -0.17 9.86
N THR A 477 -7.04 0.42 9.91
CA THR A 477 -8.27 -0.36 10.12
C THR A 477 -8.60 -1.26 8.93
N GLN A 478 -8.12 -0.93 7.74
CA GLN A 478 -8.13 -1.80 6.56
C GLN A 478 -6.94 -2.74 6.49
N SER A 479 -5.92 -2.59 7.34
CA SER A 479 -4.82 -3.54 7.37
C SER A 479 -5.35 -4.84 7.94
N THR A 480 -5.53 -5.82 7.08
CA THR A 480 -5.91 -7.20 7.42
C THR A 480 -4.77 -7.94 8.15
N GLY A 481 -3.91 -7.22 8.88
CA GLY A 481 -2.75 -7.73 9.59
C GLY A 481 -1.49 -7.89 8.74
N ILE A 482 -1.49 -7.42 7.48
CA ILE A 482 -0.30 -7.50 6.59
C ILE A 482 0.68 -6.36 6.89
N ASP A 483 0.19 -5.14 7.11
CA ASP A 483 1.01 -3.93 7.15
C ASP A 483 0.71 -3.00 8.34
N SER A 484 -0.12 -3.46 9.29
CA SER A 484 -0.57 -2.68 10.46
C SER A 484 0.60 -2.08 11.25
N GLU A 485 1.59 -2.91 11.59
CA GLU A 485 2.74 -2.49 12.39
C GLU A 485 3.68 -1.55 11.63
N ASP A 486 3.83 -1.77 10.32
CA ASP A 486 4.64 -0.92 9.45
C ASP A 486 4.01 0.47 9.32
N LEU A 487 2.69 0.54 9.12
CA LEU A 487 1.92 1.79 9.07
C LEU A 487 2.02 2.56 10.39
N LEU A 488 1.90 1.89 11.54
CA LEU A 488 2.06 2.56 12.85
C LEU A 488 3.49 3.05 13.08
N THR A 489 4.48 2.26 12.68
CA THR A 489 5.90 2.63 12.79
C THR A 489 6.20 3.87 11.94
N GLU A 490 5.67 3.90 10.71
CA GLU A 490 5.80 5.05 9.82
C GLU A 490 5.07 6.28 10.35
N LEU A 491 3.83 6.15 10.82
CA LEU A 491 3.07 7.23 11.44
C LEU A 491 3.84 7.84 12.62
N ARG A 492 4.37 7.02 13.54
CA ARG A 492 5.18 7.50 14.67
C ARG A 492 6.42 8.28 14.21
N SER A 493 7.10 7.79 13.17
CA SER A 493 8.27 8.46 12.58
C SER A 493 7.89 9.81 11.97
N TRP A 494 6.81 9.87 11.19
CA TRP A 494 6.36 11.09 10.52
C TRP A 494 5.80 12.14 11.48
N LEU A 495 5.05 11.72 12.51
CA LEU A 495 4.61 12.64 13.57
C LEU A 495 5.82 13.24 14.30
N SER A 496 6.84 12.43 14.61
CA SER A 496 8.09 12.91 15.23
C SER A 496 8.84 13.89 14.31
N ALA A 497 8.79 13.67 13.01
CA ALA A 497 9.34 14.62 12.04
C ALA A 497 8.61 15.97 12.08
N ILE A 498 7.29 16.01 12.29
CA ILE A 498 6.48 17.24 12.37
C ILE A 498 6.71 17.99 13.68
N ASP A 499 6.54 17.31 14.82
CA ASP A 499 6.62 17.89 16.15
C ASP A 499 7.21 16.90 17.18
N PRO A 500 8.54 16.79 17.27
CA PRO A 500 9.18 15.80 18.13
C PRO A 500 8.92 16.07 19.62
N VAL A 501 8.65 17.32 20.00
CA VAL A 501 8.37 17.70 21.39
C VAL A 501 6.99 17.22 21.79
N ALA A 502 5.98 17.44 20.95
CA ALA A 502 4.62 17.02 21.24
C ALA A 502 4.46 15.49 21.20
N VAL A 503 5.05 14.81 20.21
CA VAL A 503 4.93 13.34 20.08
C VAL A 503 5.50 12.59 21.27
N ALA A 504 6.55 13.12 21.90
CA ALA A 504 7.14 12.53 23.09
C ALA A 504 6.19 12.53 24.30
N ASN A 505 5.11 13.31 24.28
CA ASN A 505 4.17 13.42 25.38
C ASN A 505 3.22 12.22 25.47
N ARG A 506 2.78 11.95 26.71
CA ARG A 506 1.93 10.79 27.05
C ARG A 506 0.64 10.72 26.22
N SER A 507 0.05 11.85 25.86
CA SER A 507 -1.18 11.89 25.05
C SER A 507 -0.98 11.28 23.67
N TRP A 508 0.10 11.64 22.96
CA TRP A 508 0.42 11.05 21.66
C TRP A 508 0.86 9.60 21.78
N GLN A 509 1.69 9.27 22.78
CA GLN A 509 2.08 7.87 23.02
C GLN A 509 0.87 6.97 23.28
N HIS A 510 -0.15 7.47 23.99
CA HIS A 510 -1.38 6.72 24.26
C HIS A 510 -2.19 6.43 23.00
N VAL A 511 -2.40 7.43 22.12
CA VAL A 511 -3.18 7.23 20.89
C VAL A 511 -2.43 6.54 19.76
N LEU A 512 -1.11 6.35 19.90
CA LEU A 512 -0.27 5.65 18.93
C LEU A 512 0.07 4.23 19.36
N ASP A 513 -0.39 3.81 20.52
CA ASP A 513 -0.19 2.48 21.08
C ASP A 513 -1.40 1.60 20.76
N SER A 514 -1.16 0.54 19.98
CA SER A 514 -2.21 -0.34 19.46
C SER A 514 -2.95 -1.09 20.56
N GLU A 515 -2.35 -1.28 21.73
CA GLU A 515 -3.03 -1.85 22.90
C GLU A 515 -4.17 -0.96 23.42
N ASN A 516 -4.13 0.35 23.13
CA ASN A 516 -5.15 1.29 23.57
C ASN A 516 -6.32 1.42 22.59
N PHE A 517 -6.20 0.94 21.35
CA PHE A 517 -7.21 1.15 20.30
C PHE A 517 -8.61 0.62 20.66
N PRO A 518 -8.77 -0.54 21.34
CA PRO A 518 -10.10 -0.99 21.76
C PRO A 518 -10.83 -0.05 22.74
N TYR A 519 -10.12 0.93 23.31
CA TYR A 519 -10.63 1.86 24.32
C TYR A 519 -10.75 3.32 23.82
N LEU A 520 -10.37 3.59 22.57
CA LEU A 520 -10.30 4.92 21.96
C LEU A 520 -11.39 5.14 20.92
#